data_AF-A0A955TQJ2-F1
#
_entry.id   AF-A0A955TQJ2-F1
#
_cell.length_a   1.000
_cell.length_b   1.000
_cell.length_c   1.000
_cell.angle_alpha   90.00
_cell.angle_beta   90.00
_cell.angle_gamma   90.00
#
_symmetry.space_group_name_H-M   'P 1'
#
loop_
_entity.id
_entity.type
_entity.pdbx_description
1 polymer ?
#
loop_
_entity_poly.entity_id
_entity_poly.type
_entity_poly.pdbx_seq_one_letter_code
_entity_poly.pdbx_strand_id
1 'polypeptide(L)' 'MLKIKKLKVNGFETVVVGKDPRTNFHSIIAIHSTRLGPSLGGIRMWPYVNERSAMQDV' A
#
# COMPACT_ATOMS: atom_id res chain seq x y z
N MET A 1 -15.16 -1.00 9.19
CA MET A 1 -14.59 0.36 9.27
C MET A 1 -13.15 0.20 8.87
N LEU A 2 -12.70 1.02 7.91
CA LEU A 2 -11.36 0.93 7.35
C LEU A 2 -10.30 1.11 8.45
N LYS A 3 -9.43 0.11 8.58
CA LYS A 3 -8.25 0.13 9.44
C LYS A 3 -7.05 0.54 8.59
N ILE A 4 -6.36 1.58 9.01
CA ILE A 4 -5.19 2.13 8.32
C ILE A 4 -3.97 1.91 9.22
N LYS A 5 -2.94 1.24 8.69
CA LYS A 5 -1.68 1.00 9.40
C LYS A 5 -0.52 1.55 8.57
N LYS A 6 0.30 2.41 9.18
CA LYS A 6 1.59 2.85 8.60
C LYS A 6 2.68 1.82 8.91
N LEU A 7 3.49 1.51 7.92
CA LEU A 7 4.66 0.64 8.03
C LEU A 7 5.92 1.44 7.71
N LYS A 8 7.01 1.17 8.45
CA LYS A 8 8.34 1.64 8.07
C LYS A 8 8.98 0.60 7.18
N VAL A 9 9.28 0.99 5.95
CA VAL A 9 9.96 0.15 4.95
C VAL A 9 11.16 0.95 4.44
N ASN A 10 12.33 0.32 4.43
CA ASN A 10 13.56 0.99 3.97
C ASN A 10 13.45 1.37 2.49
N GLY A 11 13.87 2.59 2.14
CA GLY A 11 13.80 3.11 0.78
C GLY A 11 12.46 3.77 0.40
N PHE A 12 11.46 3.77 1.29
CA PHE A 12 10.18 4.42 1.07
C PHE A 12 9.91 5.48 2.13
N GLU A 13 9.40 6.64 1.73
CA GLU A 13 8.97 7.70 2.65
C GLU A 13 7.76 7.26 3.48
N THR A 14 6.82 6.52 2.88
CA THR A 14 5.62 6.04 3.57
C THR A 14 5.06 4.79 2.91
N VAL A 15 4.73 3.78 3.72
CA VAL A 15 3.91 2.65 3.29
C VAL A 15 2.69 2.55 4.20
N VAL A 16 1.51 2.40 3.61
CA VAL A 16 0.23 2.32 4.31
C VAL A 16 -0.51 1.06 3.88
N VAL A 17 -1.01 0.31 4.84
CA VAL A 17 -1.89 -0.84 4.62
C VAL A 17 -3.30 -0.48 5.08
N GLY A 18 -4.25 -0.54 4.17
CA GLY A 18 -5.69 -0.34 4.41
C GLY A 18 -6.42 -1.68 4.42
N LYS A 19 -7.20 -1.97 5.46
CA LYS A 19 -8.04 -3.18 5.55
C LYS A 19 -9.44 -2.84 6.03
N ASP A 20 -10.48 -3.24 5.30
CA ASP A 20 -11.85 -3.21 5.79
C ASP A 20 -12.48 -4.62 5.76
N PRO A 21 -12.65 -5.27 6.92
CA PRO A 21 -13.26 -6.60 6.99
C PRO A 21 -14.70 -6.66 6.48
N ARG A 22 -15.43 -5.53 6.51
CA ARG A 22 -16.84 -5.49 6.08
C ARG A 22 -17.02 -5.70 4.57
N THR A 23 -16.04 -5.24 3.79
CA THR A 23 -16.05 -5.29 2.32
C THR A 23 -15.01 -6.27 1.78
N ASN A 24 -14.27 -6.94 2.68
CA ASN A 24 -13.07 -7.71 2.35
C ASN A 24 -12.03 -6.89 1.55
N PHE A 25 -11.97 -5.58 1.80
CA PHE A 25 -11.04 -4.69 1.12
C PHE A 25 -9.66 -4.79 1.77
N HIS A 26 -8.64 -4.90 0.93
CA HIS A 26 -7.25 -4.87 1.32
C HIS A 26 -6.44 -4.09 0.28
N SER A 27 -5.74 -3.06 0.72
CA SER A 27 -4.87 -2.24 -0.12
C SER A 27 -3.53 -1.98 0.55
N ILE A 28 -2.52 -1.76 -0.31
CA ILE A 28 -1.20 -1.28 0.08
C ILE A 28 -0.92 -0.06 -0.79
N ILE A 29 -0.48 1.02 -0.16
CA ILE A 29 -0.06 2.25 -0.82
C ILE A 29 1.39 2.51 -0.40
N ALA A 30 2.31 2.47 -1.34
CA ALA A 30 3.72 2.78 -1.12
C ALA A 30 4.08 4.10 -1.81
N ILE A 31 4.69 5.01 -1.06
CA ILE A 31 5.22 6.28 -1.54
C ILE A 31 6.73 6.19 -1.41
N HIS A 32 7.41 6.02 -2.55
CA HIS A 32 8.87 5.99 -2.61
C HIS A 32 9.47 7.37 -2.30
N SER A 33 9.03 8.41 -3.02
CA SER A 33 9.45 9.78 -2.71
C SER A 33 8.43 10.84 -3.13
N THR A 34 8.41 11.94 -2.40
CA THR A 34 7.67 13.18 -2.70
C THR A 34 8.59 14.38 -2.97
N ARG A 35 9.90 14.15 -3.22
CA ARG A 35 10.91 15.22 -3.38
C ARG A 35 10.59 16.23 -4.47
N LEU A 36 9.95 15.80 -5.56
CA LEU A 36 9.61 16.65 -6.71
C LEU A 36 8.15 17.11 -6.69
N GLY A 37 7.40 16.84 -5.61
CA GLY A 37 5.99 17.15 -5.48
C GLY A 37 5.17 15.95 -4.99
N PRO A 38 3.82 16.06 -4.98
CA PRO A 38 2.94 14.98 -4.59
C PRO A 38 3.18 13.71 -5.40
N SER A 39 3.18 12.56 -4.73
CA SER A 39 3.28 11.27 -5.41
C SER A 39 2.02 11.00 -6.22
N LEU A 40 2.21 10.63 -7.49
CA LEU A 40 1.17 10.13 -8.37
C LEU A 40 1.51 8.68 -8.72
N GLY A 41 0.56 7.78 -8.49
CA GLY A 41 0.71 6.35 -8.75
C GLY A 41 -0.57 5.78 -9.34
N GLY A 42 -0.42 4.72 -10.14
CA GLY A 42 -1.56 3.94 -10.61
C GLY A 42 -2.16 3.06 -9.52
N ILE A 43 -3.30 2.45 -9.83
CA ILE A 43 -3.92 1.44 -8.99
C ILE A 43 -3.89 0.11 -9.73
N ARG A 44 -3.31 -0.90 -9.10
CA ARG A 44 -3.36 -2.29 -9.56
C ARG A 44 -4.25 -3.09 -8.63
N MET A 45 -5.26 -3.75 -9.19
CA MET A 45 -6.07 -4.74 -8.50
C MET A 45 -5.70 -6.12 -9.06
N TRP A 46 -5.12 -6.97 -8.21
CA TRP A 46 -4.61 -8.27 -8.64
C TRP A 46 -4.73 -9.31 -7.52
N PRO A 47 -5.10 -10.57 -7.82
CA PRO A 47 -5.26 -11.62 -6.81
C PRO A 47 -3.89 -12.26 -6.46
N TYR A 48 -3.06 -11.56 -5.68
CA TYR A 48 -1.82 -12.14 -5.16
C TYR A 48 -2.10 -13.31 -4.23
N VAL A 49 -1.22 -14.32 -4.25
CA VAL A 49 -1.31 -15.51 -3.39
C VAL A 49 -1.29 -15.16 -1.90
N ASN A 50 -0.55 -14.12 -1.52
CA ASN A 50 -0.45 -13.65 -0.14
C ASN A 50 -0.04 -12.17 -0.08
N GLU A 51 -0.15 -11.58 1.12
CA GLU A 51 0.17 -10.17 1.39
C GLU A 51 1.64 -9.84 1.11
N ARG A 52 2.58 -10.77 1.34
CA ARG A 52 4.00 -10.55 1.10
C ARG A 52 4.29 -10.38 -0.39
N SER A 53 3.65 -11.17 -1.25
CA SER A 53 3.77 -11.03 -2.71
C SER A 53 3.25 -9.69 -3.20
N ALA A 54 2.12 -9.21 -2.65
CA ALA A 54 1.61 -7.87 -2.95
C ALA A 54 2.56 -6.76 -2.45
N MET A 55 3.15 -6.93 -1.26
CA MET A 55 4.10 -5.98 -0.67
C MET A 55 5.44 -5.90 -1.43
N GLN A 56 5.82 -6.96 -2.15
CA GLN A 56 7.04 -6.96 -2.97
C GLN A 56 6.84 -6.29 -4.32
N ASP A 57 5.61 -6.24 -4.83
CA ASP A 57 5.29 -5.63 -6.13
C ASP A 57 5.00 -4.13 -6.06
N VAL A 58 4.63 -3.63 -4.87
CA VAL A 58 4.21 -2.23 -4.63
C VAL A 58 5.34 -1.32 -4.17
#